data_AF-A0A3D1ZHR1-F1
#
_entry.id   AF-A0A3D1ZHR1-F1
#
_cell.length_a   1.000
_cell.length_b   1.000
_cell.length_c   1.000
_cell.angle_alpha   90.00
_cell.angle_beta   90.00
_cell.angle_gamma   90.00
#
_symmetry.space_group_name_H-M   'P 1'
#
loop_
_entity.id
_entity.type
_entity.pdbx_description
1 polymer ?
#
loop_
_entity_poly.entity_id
_entity_poly.type
_entity_poly.pdbx_seq_one_letter_code
_entity_poly.pdbx_strand_id
1 'polypeptide(L)' 'FATEMFGAVNSIDPQTGRSFEDVRSLFDAIDWLSDEDRQKIYEGNARKVYGGRLPSAS' A
#
# COMPACT_ATOMS: atom_id res chain seq x y z
N PHE A 1 0.52 2.76 -4.29
CA PHE A 1 0.47 1.48 -3.56
C PHE A 1 -0.71 0.65 -4.05
N ALA A 2 -0.58 -0.68 -4.13
CA ALA A 2 -1.64 -1.62 -4.46
C ALA A 2 -1.28 -2.99 -3.89
N THR A 3 -2.27 -3.81 -3.53
CA THR A 3 -2.04 -5.17 -3.04
C THR A 3 -2.68 -6.24 -3.94
N GLU A 4 -3.70 -5.87 -4.73
CA GLU A 4 -4.52 -6.81 -5.50
C GLU A 4 -5.46 -7.66 -4.60
N MET A 5 -6.16 -7.02 -3.66
CA MET A 5 -7.01 -7.66 -2.63
C MET A 5 -8.06 -8.68 -3.13
N PHE A 6 -8.34 -8.75 -4.43
CA PHE A 6 -9.25 -9.72 -5.06
C PHE A 6 -8.56 -10.54 -6.15
N GLY A 7 -7.26 -10.76 -6.01
CA GLY A 7 -6.41 -11.47 -6.95
C GLY A 7 -6.18 -12.93 -6.61
N ALA A 8 -4.97 -13.40 -6.87
CA ALA A 8 -4.58 -14.80 -6.73
C ALA A 8 -4.63 -15.34 -5.29
N VAL A 9 -4.48 -14.47 -4.28
CA VAL A 9 -4.45 -14.85 -2.87
C VAL A 9 -5.51 -14.06 -2.11
N ASN A 10 -6.43 -14.78 -1.47
CA ASN A 10 -7.45 -14.20 -0.57
C ASN A 10 -7.50 -14.97 0.77
N SER A 11 -6.36 -15.53 1.15
CA SER A 11 -6.22 -16.35 2.35
C SER A 11 -5.74 -15.52 3.54
N ILE A 12 -6.09 -15.99 4.72
CA ILE A 12 -5.53 -15.50 5.99
C ILE A 12 -4.30 -16.34 6.32
N ASP A 13 -3.20 -15.68 6.70
CA ASP A 13 -2.02 -16.33 7.24
C ASP A 13 -2.35 -16.98 8.59
N PRO A 14 -2.27 -18.32 8.72
CA PRO A 14 -2.62 -19.01 9.95
C PRO A 14 -1.64 -18.73 11.11
N GLN A 15 -0.43 -18.22 10.82
CA GLN A 15 0.55 -17.91 11.86
C GLN A 15 0.27 -16.56 12.53
N THR A 16 -0.23 -15.60 11.76
CA THR A 16 -0.42 -14.20 12.22
C THR A 16 -1.88 -13.80 12.36
N GLY A 17 -2.81 -14.55 11.77
CA GLY A 17 -4.23 -14.20 11.68
C GLY A 17 -4.51 -13.01 10.77
N ARG A 18 -3.52 -12.54 10.00
CA ARG A 18 -3.65 -11.40 9.09
C ARG A 18 -3.86 -11.86 7.66
N SER A 19 -4.48 -11.01 6.85
CA SER A 19 -4.55 -11.26 5.42
C SER A 19 -3.14 -11.22 4.81
N PHE A 20 -2.83 -12.13 3.87
CA PHE A 20 -1.61 -12.00 3.07
C PHE A 20 -1.57 -10.70 2.25
N GLU A 21 -2.73 -10.07 2.05
CA GLU A 21 -2.90 -8.78 1.38
C GLU A 21 -2.64 -7.57 2.31
N ASP A 22 -2.36 -7.77 3.60
CA ASP A 22 -2.02 -6.69 4.55
C ASP A 22 -0.57 -6.18 4.34
N VAL A 23 -0.24 -5.80 3.11
CA VAL A 23 1.09 -5.30 2.73
C VAL A 23 1.35 -3.91 3.31
N ARG A 24 0.29 -3.13 3.61
CA ARG A 24 0.43 -1.79 4.18
C ARG A 24 1.09 -1.84 5.56
N SER A 25 0.65 -2.77 6.41
CA SER A 25 1.25 -2.95 7.74
C SER A 25 2.73 -3.30 7.69
N LEU A 26 3.19 -3.94 6.59
CA LEU A 26 4.61 -4.22 6.39
C LEU A 26 5.40 -2.92 6.20
N PHE A 27 4.90 -1.97 5.39
CA PHE A 27 5.53 -0.67 5.18
C PHE A 27 5.48 0.24 6.43
N ASP A 28 4.39 0.17 7.19
CA ASP A 28 4.25 0.91 8.46
C ASP A 28 5.25 0.45 9.52
N ALA A 29 5.65 -0.83 9.50
CA ALA A 29 6.62 -1.41 10.44
C ALA A 29 8.11 -1.17 10.08
N ILE A 30 8.41 -0.52 8.95
CA ILE A 30 9.80 -0.29 8.53
C ILE A 30 10.36 0.97 9.21
N ASP A 31 11.17 0.82 10.25
CA ASP A 31 11.69 1.94 11.05
C ASP A 31 12.52 2.96 10.27
N TRP A 32 13.28 2.52 9.27
CA TRP A 32 14.13 3.40 8.46
C TRP A 32 13.35 4.17 7.39
N LEU A 33 12.10 3.80 7.14
CA LEU A 33 11.26 4.44 6.14
C LEU A 33 10.59 5.67 6.76
N SER A 34 10.92 6.85 6.24
CA SER A 34 10.32 8.10 6.75
C SER A 34 8.84 8.18 6.42
N ASP A 35 8.08 8.97 7.19
CA ASP A 35 6.67 9.23 6.90
C ASP A 35 6.50 9.89 5.52
N GLU A 36 7.42 10.77 5.14
CA GLU A 36 7.43 11.40 3.82
C GLU A 36 7.55 10.36 2.70
N ASP A 37 8.44 9.39 2.86
CA ASP A 37 8.63 8.33 1.85
C ASP A 37 7.49 7.32 1.86
N ARG A 38 6.87 7.03 3.02
CA ARG A 38 5.62 6.28 3.09
C ARG A 38 4.51 6.98 2.30
N GLN A 39 4.37 8.29 2.42
CA GLN A 39 3.37 9.03 1.63
C GLN A 39 3.64 8.98 0.14
N LYS A 40 4.91 9.00 -0.29
CA LYS A 40 5.27 8.78 -1.71
C LYS A 40 4.82 7.40 -2.19
N ILE A 41 4.98 6.35 -1.38
CA ILE A 41 4.54 4.98 -1.70
C ILE A 41 3.01 4.88 -1.75
N TYR A 42 2.32 5.42 -0.74
CA TYR A 42 0.87 5.31 -0.59
C TYR A 42 0.13 6.07 -1.68
N GLU A 43 0.57 7.27 -2.04
CA GLU A 43 -0.18 8.13 -2.96
C GLU A 43 0.70 8.96 -3.89
N GLY A 44 1.77 9.58 -3.37
CA GLY A 44 2.52 10.63 -4.10
C GLY A 44 3.07 10.17 -5.45
N ASN A 45 3.65 8.97 -5.51
CA ASN A 45 4.18 8.40 -6.75
C ASN A 45 3.06 8.08 -7.75
N ALA A 46 1.92 7.56 -7.28
CA ALA A 46 0.79 7.27 -8.15
C ALA A 46 0.22 8.56 -8.76
N ARG A 47 0.10 9.64 -7.97
CA ARG A 47 -0.30 10.96 -8.49
C ARG A 47 0.70 11.53 -9.47
N LYS A 48 2.00 11.40 -9.23
CA LYS A 48 3.03 11.86 -10.15
C LYS A 48 2.94 11.16 -11.50
N VAL A 49 2.71 9.84 -11.51
CA VAL A 49 2.70 9.02 -12.73
C VAL A 49 1.34 9.06 -13.45
N TYR A 50 0.25 9.03 -12.70
CA TYR A 50 -1.12 8.87 -13.21
C TYR A 50 -2.01 10.10 -12.99
N GLY A 51 -1.47 11.25 -12.59
CA GLY A 51 -2.23 12.43 -12.16
C GLY A 51 -3.32 12.89 -13.13
N GLY A 52 -3.07 12.84 -14.44
CA GLY A 52 -4.09 13.19 -15.45
C GLY A 52 -5.28 12.22 -15.55
N ARG A 53 -5.26 11.12 -14.79
CA ARG A 53 -6.32 10.10 -14.71
C ARG A 53 -6.90 9.97 -13.30
N LEU A 54 -6.31 10.62 -12.30
CA LEU A 54 -6.76 10.57 -10.91
C LEU A 54 -7.60 11.80 -10.59
N PRO A 55 -8.61 11.70 -9.72
CA PRO A 55 -9.32 12.86 -9.20
C PRO A 55 -8.34 13.84 -8.54
N SER A 56 -8.66 15.13 -8.60
CA SER A 56 -7.95 16.14 -7.81
C SER A 56 -7.94 15.71 -6.34
N ALA A 57 -6.80 15.93 -5.66
CA ALA A 57 -6.73 15.72 -4.22
C ALA A 57 -7.78 16.63 -3.54
N SER A 58 -8.52 16.06 -2.58
CA SER A 58 -9.49 16.80 -1.75
C SER A 58 -8.80 17.66 -0.71
#